data_AF-A0A3A4V3U1-F1
#
_entry.id   AF-A0A3A4V3U1-F1
#
_cell.length_a   1.000
_cell.length_b   1.000
_cell.length_c   1.000
_cell.angle_alpha   90.00
_cell.angle_beta   90.00
_cell.angle_gamma   90.00
#
_symmetry.space_group_name_H-M   'P 1'
#
loop_
_entity.id
_entity.type
_entity.pdbx_description
1 polymer ?
#
loop_
_entity_poly.entity_id
_entity_poly.type
_entity_poly.pdbx_seq_one_letter_code
_entity_poly.pdbx_strand_id
1 'polypeptide(L)'
;MVKVQKRVVKFVEYRAVVFVARLLYIAGLTALIPLLPLVFVPDRLIEAKLALGFSIGLITVSFFTIFWFTHSKKESLRALGLMTLVPGGLALLFAYGGERALVNIIANLGPITPLVEDWLRNYVPKSWLLAGVYIMLGSALMYVGERVRK
;
A
#
# COMPACT_ATOMS: atom_id res chain seq x y z
N MET A 1 -4.73 -18.17 -36.23
CA MET A 1 -5.56 -17.46 -35.21
C MET A 1 -5.43 -18.06 -33.80
N VAL A 2 -5.49 -19.37 -33.60
CA VAL A 2 -5.47 -20.02 -32.27
C VAL A 2 -4.28 -19.65 -31.37
N LYS A 3 -3.08 -19.44 -31.92
CA LYS A 3 -1.88 -19.05 -31.15
C LYS A 3 -1.94 -17.61 -30.60
N VAL A 4 -2.62 -16.70 -31.30
CA VAL A 4 -2.75 -15.30 -30.87
C VAL A 4 -3.74 -15.21 -29.70
N GLN A 5 -4.87 -15.91 -29.82
CA GLN A 5 -5.89 -15.96 -28.77
C GLN A 5 -5.34 -16.53 -27.45
N LYS A 6 -4.53 -17.60 -27.51
CA LYS A 6 -3.86 -18.16 -26.32
C LYS A 6 -2.86 -17.20 -25.66
N ARG A 7 -2.17 -16.34 -26.42
CA ARG A 7 -1.28 -15.31 -25.84
C ARG A 7 -2.05 -14.19 -25.17
N VAL A 8 -3.15 -13.74 -25.79
CA VAL A 8 -3.99 -12.67 -25.23
C VAL A 8 -4.63 -13.12 -23.92
N VAL A 9 -5.17 -14.34 -23.84
CA VAL A 9 -5.75 -14.89 -22.61
C VAL A 9 -4.73 -14.94 -21.48
N LYS A 10 -3.54 -15.51 -21.73
CA LYS A 10 -2.47 -15.55 -20.71
C LYS A 10 -2.03 -14.16 -20.24
N PHE A 11 -2.01 -13.18 -21.15
CA PHE A 11 -1.67 -11.80 -20.80
C PHE A 11 -2.74 -11.14 -19.92
N VAL A 12 -4.02 -11.38 -20.22
CA VAL A 12 -5.15 -10.88 -19.42
C VAL A 12 -5.17 -11.53 -18.04
N GLU A 13 -4.99 -12.85 -17.96
CA GLU A 13 -4.88 -13.59 -16.70
C GLU A 13 -3.73 -13.05 -15.84
N TYR A 14 -2.55 -12.86 -16.44
CA TYR A 14 -1.41 -12.26 -15.76
C TYR A 14 -1.73 -10.86 -15.22
N ARG A 15 -2.33 -9.99 -16.05
CA ARG A 15 -2.74 -8.64 -15.64
C ARG A 15 -3.72 -8.66 -14.47
N ALA A 16 -4.71 -9.55 -14.52
CA ALA A 16 -5.71 -9.70 -13.47
C ALA A 16 -5.10 -10.17 -12.16
N VAL A 17 -4.24 -11.20 -12.19
CA VAL A 17 -3.61 -11.73 -10.98
C VAL A 17 -2.65 -10.71 -10.36
N VAL A 18 -1.86 -10.02 -11.18
CA VAL A 18 -0.97 -8.94 -10.72
C VAL A 18 -1.77 -7.79 -10.11
N PHE A 19 -2.94 -7.47 -10.67
CA PHE A 19 -3.84 -6.46 -10.11
C PHE A 19 -4.38 -6.89 -8.75
N VAL A 20 -4.82 -8.14 -8.60
CA VAL A 20 -5.26 -8.68 -7.30
C VAL A 20 -4.12 -8.64 -6.28
N ALA A 21 -2.91 -9.05 -6.65
CA ALA A 21 -1.74 -8.99 -5.77
C ALA A 21 -1.44 -7.54 -5.32
N ARG A 22 -1.56 -6.56 -6.21
CA ARG A 22 -1.44 -5.14 -5.87
C ARG A 22 -2.48 -4.70 -4.85
N LEU A 23 -3.74 -5.10 -5.03
CA LEU A 23 -4.80 -4.78 -4.09
C LEU A 23 -4.54 -5.40 -2.71
N LEU A 24 -4.13 -6.67 -2.65
CA LEU A 24 -3.77 -7.34 -1.40
C LEU A 24 -2.61 -6.63 -0.70
N TYR A 25 -1.61 -6.19 -1.47
CA TYR A 25 -0.47 -5.45 -0.92
C TYR A 25 -0.90 -4.12 -0.30
N ILE A 26 -1.67 -3.33 -1.04
CA ILE A 26 -2.15 -2.03 -0.57
C ILE A 26 -3.05 -2.23 0.65
N ALA A 27 -3.97 -3.20 0.63
CA ALA A 27 -4.80 -3.52 1.78
C ALA A 27 -3.97 -3.91 3.01
N GLY A 28 -2.92 -4.71 2.82
CA GLY A 28 -1.97 -5.06 3.88
C GLY A 28 -1.23 -3.85 4.44
N LEU A 29 -0.74 -2.95 3.57
CA LEU A 29 -0.10 -1.71 4.01
C LEU A 29 -1.06 -0.78 4.74
N THR A 30 -2.32 -0.67 4.28
CA THR A 30 -3.35 0.15 4.92
C THR A 30 -3.74 -0.41 6.29
N ALA A 31 -3.81 -1.74 6.44
CA ALA A 31 -4.09 -2.37 7.73
C ALA A 31 -2.98 -2.15 8.78
N LEU A 32 -1.76 -1.79 8.37
CA LEU A 32 -0.69 -1.37 9.28
C LEU A 32 -0.87 0.07 9.81
N ILE A 33 -1.63 0.93 9.14
CA ILE A 33 -1.83 2.33 9.55
C ILE A 33 -2.41 2.45 10.97
N PRO A 34 -3.53 1.78 11.32
CA PRO A 34 -4.10 1.88 12.66
C PRO A 34 -3.23 1.24 13.75
N LEU A 35 -2.17 0.49 13.41
CA LEU A 35 -1.26 -0.09 14.41
C LEU A 35 -0.35 0.95 15.05
N LEU A 36 0.05 1.99 14.32
CA LEU A 36 0.93 3.05 14.82
C LEU A 36 0.48 3.67 16.15
N PRO A 37 -0.80 4.10 16.31
CA PRO A 37 -1.28 4.61 17.59
C PRO A 37 -1.45 3.51 18.65
N LEU A 38 -1.71 2.27 18.26
CA LEU A 38 -1.96 1.16 19.19
C LEU A 38 -0.71 0.67 19.91
N VAL A 39 0.50 0.89 19.36
CA VAL A 39 1.77 0.58 20.06
C VAL A 39 1.91 1.39 21.36
N PHE A 40 1.24 2.53 21.47
CA PHE A 40 1.28 3.41 22.64
C PHE A 40 0.15 3.15 23.64
N VAL A 41 -0.75 2.19 23.38
CA VAL A 41 -1.90 1.86 24.24
C VAL A 41 -1.83 0.38 24.67
N PRO A 42 -1.38 0.09 25.90
CA PRO A 42 -1.15 -1.29 26.37
C PRO A 42 -2.39 -2.18 26.29
N ASP A 43 -3.57 -1.61 26.53
CA ASP A 43 -4.83 -2.37 26.66
C ASP A 43 -5.36 -2.95 25.34
N ARG A 44 -4.74 -2.60 24.19
CA ARG A 44 -5.16 -3.08 22.85
C ARG A 44 -4.09 -3.88 22.11
N LEU A 45 -3.12 -4.44 22.84
CA LEU A 45 -2.03 -5.25 22.26
C LEU A 45 -2.52 -6.47 21.46
N ILE A 46 -3.63 -7.09 21.83
CA ILE A 46 -4.16 -8.27 21.11
C ILE A 46 -4.69 -7.87 19.72
N GLU A 47 -5.48 -6.80 19.65
CA GLU A 47 -5.98 -6.26 18.38
C GLU A 47 -4.82 -5.86 17.47
N ALA A 48 -3.78 -5.24 18.04
CA ALA A 48 -2.59 -4.86 17.31
C ALA A 48 -1.84 -6.08 16.74
N LYS A 49 -1.70 -7.17 17.50
CA LYS A 49 -1.07 -8.42 17.03
C LYS A 49 -1.86 -9.07 15.89
N LEU A 50 -3.20 -9.11 16.00
CA LEU A 50 -4.05 -9.67 14.95
C LEU A 50 -3.98 -8.86 13.66
N ALA A 51 -4.09 -7.53 13.75
CA ALA A 51 -3.97 -6.66 12.59
C ALA A 51 -2.57 -6.71 11.97
N LEU A 52 -1.51 -6.83 12.78
CA LEU A 52 -0.14 -7.04 12.28
C LEU A 52 0.01 -8.37 11.54
N GLY A 53 -0.47 -9.47 12.13
CA GLY A 53 -0.44 -10.79 11.51
C GLY A 53 -1.21 -10.84 10.19
N PHE A 54 -2.42 -10.26 10.16
CA PHE A 54 -3.23 -10.14 8.96
C PHE A 54 -2.54 -9.32 7.86
N SER A 55 -1.96 -8.17 8.23
CA SER A 55 -1.24 -7.29 7.31
C SER A 55 -0.01 -7.98 6.69
N ILE A 56 0.80 -8.64 7.52
CA ILE A 56 1.97 -9.40 7.07
C ILE A 56 1.53 -10.54 6.15
N GLY A 57 0.44 -11.24 6.48
CA GLY A 57 -0.14 -12.28 5.63
C GLY A 57 -0.49 -11.77 4.24
N LEU A 58 -1.22 -10.65 4.16
CA LEU A 58 -1.59 -10.03 2.88
C LEU A 58 -0.38 -9.58 2.06
N ILE A 59 0.60 -8.93 2.70
CA ILE A 59 1.84 -8.49 2.06
C ILE A 59 2.63 -9.70 1.52
N THR A 60 2.71 -10.78 2.31
CA THR A 60 3.43 -12.00 1.95
C THR A 60 2.78 -12.71 0.77
N VAL A 61 1.45 -12.86 0.80
CA VAL A 61 0.69 -13.45 -0.32
C VAL A 61 0.86 -12.62 -1.59
N SER A 62 0.82 -11.30 -1.48
CA SER A 62 1.10 -10.42 -2.63
C SER A 62 2.52 -10.60 -3.18
N PHE A 63 3.53 -10.62 -2.31
CA PHE A 63 4.92 -10.82 -2.72
C PHE A 63 5.09 -12.14 -3.49
N PHE A 64 4.60 -13.25 -2.92
CA PHE A 64 4.73 -14.57 -3.56
C PHE A 64 3.95 -14.63 -4.86
N THR A 65 2.80 -13.97 -4.96
CA THR A 65 2.05 -13.89 -6.21
C THR A 65 2.89 -13.17 -7.26
N ILE A 66 3.38 -11.96 -6.99
CA ILE A 66 4.21 -11.21 -7.94
C ILE A 66 5.48 -11.99 -8.31
N PHE A 67 6.11 -12.64 -7.34
CA PHE A 67 7.30 -13.46 -7.54
C PHE A 67 7.05 -14.67 -8.42
N TRP A 68 5.96 -15.39 -8.18
CA TRP A 68 5.56 -16.55 -8.97
C TRP A 68 5.39 -16.20 -10.45
N PHE A 69 4.86 -15.01 -10.75
CA PHE A 69 4.59 -14.60 -12.12
C PHE A 69 5.74 -13.86 -12.81
N THR A 70 6.60 -13.17 -12.06
CA THR A 70 7.77 -12.47 -12.62
C THR A 70 9.01 -13.37 -12.72
N HIS A 71 9.05 -14.47 -11.95
CA HIS A 71 10.19 -15.36 -11.79
C HIS A 71 11.52 -14.66 -11.47
N SER A 72 11.45 -13.43 -10.95
CA SER A 72 12.64 -12.66 -10.59
C SER A 72 12.44 -11.95 -9.26
N LYS A 73 13.39 -12.20 -8.35
CA LYS A 73 13.40 -11.56 -7.02
C LYS A 73 13.57 -10.06 -7.16
N LYS A 74 14.43 -9.64 -8.09
CA LYS A 74 14.69 -8.25 -8.43
C LYS A 74 13.42 -7.51 -8.84
N GLU A 75 12.68 -8.05 -9.82
CA GLU A 75 11.46 -7.40 -10.32
C GLU A 75 10.35 -7.39 -9.26
N SER A 76 10.24 -8.43 -8.45
CA SER A 76 9.27 -8.50 -7.36
C SER A 76 9.52 -7.45 -6.28
N LEU A 77 10.77 -7.32 -5.83
CA LEU A 77 11.14 -6.33 -4.81
C LEU A 77 10.99 -4.90 -5.33
N ARG A 78 11.37 -4.64 -6.59
CA ARG A 78 11.14 -3.33 -7.23
C ARG A 78 9.66 -3.01 -7.36
N ALA A 79 8.85 -3.99 -7.76
CA ALA A 79 7.40 -3.84 -7.86
C ALA A 79 6.79 -3.50 -6.50
N LEU A 80 7.16 -4.22 -5.44
CA LEU A 80 6.72 -3.91 -4.08
C LEU A 80 7.17 -2.53 -3.63
N GLY A 81 8.45 -2.19 -3.82
CA GLY A 81 8.99 -0.89 -3.44
C GLY A 81 8.24 0.26 -4.09
N LEU A 82 7.99 0.18 -5.41
CA LEU A 82 7.15 1.16 -6.11
C LEU A 82 5.73 1.22 -5.55
N MET A 83 5.11 0.08 -5.26
CA MET A 83 3.78 0.02 -4.64
C MET A 83 3.75 0.61 -3.23
N THR A 84 4.84 0.58 -2.47
CA THR A 84 4.97 1.25 -1.17
C THR A 84 5.17 2.76 -1.32
N LEU A 85 5.93 3.18 -2.35
CA LEU A 85 6.21 4.59 -2.59
C LEU A 85 4.96 5.37 -2.99
N VAL A 86 3.99 4.75 -3.68
CA VAL A 86 2.72 5.40 -4.06
C VAL A 86 1.94 5.94 -2.85
N PRO A 87 1.55 5.13 -1.85
CA PRO A 87 0.87 5.63 -0.66
C PRO A 87 1.77 6.57 0.16
N GLY A 88 3.09 6.37 0.18
CA GLY A 88 4.03 7.31 0.82
C GLY A 88 4.05 8.69 0.17
N GLY A 89 4.06 8.75 -1.15
CA GLY A 89 3.97 9.99 -1.93
C GLY A 89 2.62 10.68 -1.77
N LEU A 90 1.53 9.92 -1.79
CA LEU A 90 0.19 10.46 -1.49
C LEU A 90 0.12 11.03 -0.07
N ALA A 91 0.68 10.33 0.92
CA ALA A 91 0.71 10.80 2.30
C ALA A 91 1.53 12.10 2.46
N LEU A 92 2.61 12.28 1.69
CA LEU A 92 3.35 13.55 1.61
C LEU A 92 2.52 14.65 0.99
N LEU A 93 1.85 14.38 -0.14
CA LEU A 93 0.98 15.36 -0.79
C LEU A 93 -0.14 15.83 0.15
N PHE A 94 -0.71 14.91 0.92
CA PHE A 94 -1.72 15.22 1.93
C PHE A 94 -1.14 15.99 3.12
N ALA A 95 0.06 15.63 3.59
CA ALA A 95 0.73 16.38 4.64
C ALA A 95 1.05 17.82 4.22
N TYR A 96 1.46 18.02 2.96
CA TYR A 96 1.81 19.33 2.42
C TYR A 96 0.59 20.17 2.05
N GLY A 97 -0.43 19.57 1.43
CA GLY A 97 -1.69 20.23 1.09
C GLY A 97 -2.53 20.61 2.32
N GLY A 98 -2.34 19.89 3.43
CA GLY A 98 -3.06 20.10 4.67
C GLY A 98 -4.55 19.73 4.57
N GLU A 99 -5.25 19.89 5.69
CA GLU A 99 -6.66 19.57 5.83
C GLU A 99 -7.53 20.32 4.80
N ARG A 100 -7.30 21.62 4.62
CA ARG A 100 -8.13 22.47 3.75
C ARG A 100 -8.11 22.04 2.28
N ALA A 101 -6.96 21.63 1.75
CA ALA A 101 -6.87 21.18 0.36
C ALA A 101 -7.66 19.88 0.15
N LEU A 102 -7.56 18.94 1.10
CA LEU A 102 -8.29 17.69 1.08
C LEU A 102 -9.80 17.87 1.25
N VAL A 103 -10.22 18.73 2.19
CA VAL A 103 -11.62 19.10 2.37
C VAL A 103 -12.20 19.65 1.06
N ASN A 104 -11.48 20.55 0.38
CA ASN A 104 -11.93 21.11 -0.89
C ASN A 104 -12.05 20.05 -2.01
N ILE A 105 -11.12 19.10 -2.08
CA ILE A 105 -11.17 18.01 -3.07
C ILE A 105 -12.37 17.08 -2.79
N ILE A 106 -12.59 16.71 -1.53
CA ILE A 106 -13.66 15.78 -1.14
C ILE A 106 -15.02 16.47 -1.24
N ALA A 107 -15.12 17.76 -0.89
CA ALA A 107 -16.35 18.55 -1.03
C ALA A 107 -16.83 18.62 -2.49
N ASN A 108 -15.92 18.61 -3.46
CA ASN A 108 -16.28 18.54 -4.89
C ASN A 108 -16.87 17.18 -5.30
N LEU A 109 -16.67 16.12 -4.51
CA LEU A 109 -17.21 14.78 -4.75
C LEU A 109 -18.56 14.54 -4.04
N GLY A 110 -18.93 15.40 -3.09
CA GLY A 110 -20.20 15.32 -2.36
C GLY A 110 -20.12 15.93 -0.96
N PRO A 111 -21.26 15.96 -0.23
CA PRO A 111 -21.30 16.46 1.14
C PRO A 111 -20.40 15.62 2.06
N ILE A 112 -19.51 16.31 2.79
CA ILE A 112 -18.60 15.69 3.75
C ILE A 112 -19.41 15.29 4.99
N THR A 113 -19.38 14.00 5.33
CA THR A 113 -20.02 13.52 6.55
C THR A 113 -19.16 13.83 7.78
N PRO A 114 -19.76 13.95 8.98
CA PRO A 114 -19.01 14.22 10.22
C PRO A 114 -17.87 13.20 10.47
N LEU A 115 -18.08 11.95 10.05
CA LEU A 115 -17.09 10.88 10.16
C LEU A 115 -15.82 11.15 9.32
N VAL A 116 -15.99 11.74 8.14
CA VAL A 116 -14.89 12.10 7.25
C VAL A 116 -14.17 13.34 7.77
N GLU A 117 -14.90 14.31 8.30
CA GLU A 117 -14.30 15.52 8.90
C GLU A 117 -13.44 15.18 10.12
N ASP A 118 -13.94 14.34 11.04
CA ASP A 118 -13.16 13.85 12.18
C ASP A 118 -11.93 13.07 11.76
N TRP A 119 -12.05 12.25 10.70
CA TRP A 119 -10.92 11.53 10.16
C TRP A 119 -9.86 12.49 9.58
N LEU A 120 -10.28 13.49 8.81
CA LEU A 120 -9.37 14.47 8.21
C LEU A 120 -8.59 15.23 9.29
N ARG A 121 -9.27 15.75 10.31
CA ARG A 121 -8.63 16.50 11.41
C ARG A 121 -7.62 15.67 12.20
N ASN A 122 -7.93 14.40 12.44
CA ASN A 122 -7.12 13.56 13.33
C ASN A 122 -5.97 12.83 12.63
N TYR A 123 -6.13 12.49 11.35
CA TYR A 123 -5.19 11.61 10.64
C TYR A 123 -4.37 12.33 9.55
N VAL A 124 -4.88 13.37 8.89
CA VAL A 124 -4.12 14.11 7.86
C VAL A 124 -2.89 14.81 8.45
N PRO A 125 -2.96 15.50 9.61
CA PRO A 125 -1.77 16.11 10.20
C PRO A 125 -0.70 15.11 10.64
N LYS A 126 -1.07 13.83 10.77
CA LYS A 126 -0.16 12.73 11.17
C LYS A 126 0.33 11.93 9.96
N SER A 127 -0.11 12.26 8.74
CA SER A 127 0.25 11.51 7.53
C SER A 127 1.73 11.66 7.15
N TRP A 128 2.43 12.70 7.62
CA TRP A 128 3.86 12.87 7.37
C TRP A 128 4.72 11.75 7.98
N LEU A 129 4.33 11.20 9.13
CA LEU A 129 5.00 10.04 9.74
C LEU A 129 4.83 8.80 8.86
N LEU A 130 3.60 8.56 8.38
CA LEU A 130 3.30 7.46 7.46
C LEU A 130 4.06 7.61 6.15
N ALA A 131 4.13 8.83 5.61
CA ALA A 131 4.94 9.15 4.45
C ALA A 131 6.41 8.77 4.66
N GLY A 132 7.02 9.18 5.78
CA GLY A 132 8.41 8.84 6.09
C GLY A 132 8.64 7.32 6.14
N VAL A 133 7.75 6.58 6.82
CA VAL A 133 7.83 5.11 6.92
C VAL A 133 7.70 4.46 5.54
N TYR A 134 6.69 4.82 4.76
CA TYR A 134 6.47 4.22 3.44
C TYR A 134 7.56 4.58 2.44
N ILE A 135 8.09 5.81 2.49
CA ILE A 135 9.18 6.23 1.61
C ILE A 135 10.48 5.50 1.95
N MET A 136 10.82 5.39 3.23
CA MET A 136 11.98 4.62 3.67
C MET A 136 11.84 3.15 3.27
N LEU A 137 10.70 2.52 3.56
CA LEU A 137 10.46 1.12 3.25
C LEU A 137 10.47 0.87 1.74
N GLY A 138 9.78 1.71 0.96
CA GLY A 138 9.73 1.60 -0.49
C GLY A 138 11.10 1.79 -1.15
N SER A 139 11.86 2.79 -0.70
CA SER A 139 13.23 3.05 -1.18
C SER A 139 14.18 1.91 -0.82
N ALA A 140 14.08 1.36 0.41
CA ALA A 140 14.86 0.22 0.84
C ALA A 140 14.55 -1.02 0.00
N LEU A 141 13.28 -1.31 -0.27
CA LEU A 141 12.87 -2.43 -1.13
C LEU A 141 13.39 -2.28 -2.56
N MET A 142 13.35 -1.07 -3.14
CA MET A 142 13.92 -0.80 -4.45
C MET A 142 15.44 -1.00 -4.46
N TYR A 143 16.13 -0.46 -3.45
CA TYR A 143 17.58 -0.59 -3.31
C TYR A 143 18.01 -2.05 -3.18
N VAL A 144 17.35 -2.83 -2.32
CA VAL A 144 17.61 -4.28 -2.17
C VAL A 144 17.30 -5.00 -3.48
N GLY A 145 16.19 -4.66 -4.15
CA GLY A 145 15.83 -5.21 -5.45
C GLY A 145 16.91 -5.00 -6.52
N GLU A 146 17.62 -3.87 -6.50
CA GLU A 146 18.73 -3.61 -7.43
C GLU A 146 19.99 -4.42 -7.13
N ARG A 147 20.22 -4.77 -5.87
CA ARG A 147 21.38 -5.56 -5.42
C ARG A 147 21.19 -7.07 -5.56
N VAL A 148 19.95 -7.54 -5.67
CA VAL A 148 19.64 -8.97 -5.79
C VAL A 148 19.81 -9.44 -7.25
N ARG A 149 20.56 -10.54 -7.46
CA ARG A 149 20.65 -11.22 -8.77
C ARG A 149 19.28 -11.79 -9.16
N LYS A 150 19.02 -11.82 -10.48
CA LYS A 150 17.73 -12.18 -11.09
C LYS A 150 17.00 -13.33 -10.39
#